data_AF-A0A833RMQ4-F1
#
_entry.id   AF-A0A833RMQ4-F1
#
_cell.length_a   1.000
_cell.length_b   1.000
_cell.length_c   1.000
_cell.angle_alpha   90.00
_cell.angle_beta   90.00
_cell.angle_gamma   90.00
#
_symmetry.space_group_name_H-M   'P 1'
#
loop_
_entity.id
_entity.type
_entity.pdbx_description
1 polymer ?
#
loop_
_entity_poly.entity_id
_entity_poly.type
_entity_poly.pdbx_seq_one_letter_code
_entity_poly.pdbx_strand_id
1 'polypeptide(L)'
;MTKVIELCPDRDLINLKFEKYQFCTDEIPIETEIDLKTDVYRLELTTNRDSLLETRLFAFHNHLFKNPYDTSVWFIDKNWVVWRFKNDKHLEQVHVIHDSSEKLQNFLYNPSIGFTSNDIVVLSDGNNCLNLLITDTQEHVKSFILNDAEPGVILDVQYVNAAATVMIVMCDIKSTSEKKITRLLLLTYSWKNVGSKDEYFELTNKEALNVNGAVEYVYIEKCGKYLHSICQDYITFERPKTKQSTNSNKNTEKTGELNIPKYCWSQDEDLITVWLTIDKQHHDKVKVNVTPLELSVTVNGKVLIKGQCQHKLDESLTTWKYEQDTFKLELYKYESGLMWNELIKGDTGGERLPNETLAAEIHSRLAHLCTNQMDNKQGQPCLGFNAEQLEECDLEGKDNLLQRIDLITQENTHLAMLGVNNHVLYTYKTKSGQAICLRHDNDGCLWIAGEVNDSDWNIKHHYTFSGFGYVEASKSNKKFCLSPSDGSYVAILEHTRYIFLYKRPESNVEIGKQWIVDLAMESCPIMGATATNKYLIILTKNKFYRLNMYDIITK
;
A
#
# COMPACT_ATOMS: atom_id res chain seq x y z
N MET A 1 5.92 22.24 -5.82
CA MET A 1 4.45 22.04 -5.89
C MET A 1 4.23 20.62 -6.38
N THR A 2 3.54 19.80 -5.58
CA THR A 2 3.26 18.40 -5.90
C THR A 2 2.33 18.30 -7.09
N LYS A 3 2.68 17.48 -8.09
CA LYS A 3 1.84 17.23 -9.26
C LYS A 3 0.86 16.09 -8.97
N VAL A 4 -0.44 16.37 -9.01
CA VAL A 4 -1.45 15.32 -8.91
C VAL A 4 -1.52 14.58 -10.24
N ILE A 5 -1.48 13.25 -10.20
CA ILE A 5 -1.60 12.36 -11.35
C ILE A 5 -2.93 11.62 -11.25
N GLU A 6 -3.62 11.51 -12.37
CA GLU A 6 -4.80 10.68 -12.52
C GLU A 6 -4.44 9.44 -13.35
N LEU A 7 -4.80 8.25 -12.86
CA LEU A 7 -4.56 6.98 -13.54
C LEU A 7 -5.81 6.57 -14.33
N CYS A 8 -6.04 7.21 -15.47
CA CYS A 8 -7.19 6.92 -16.35
C CYS A 8 -6.86 5.77 -17.31
N PRO A 9 -7.53 4.60 -17.24
CA PRO A 9 -7.22 3.49 -18.12
C PRO A 9 -7.38 3.88 -19.60
N ASP A 10 -6.40 3.46 -20.41
CA ASP A 10 -6.50 3.54 -21.86
C ASP A 10 -7.69 2.71 -22.36
N ARG A 11 -8.65 3.38 -23.01
CA ARG A 11 -9.88 2.76 -23.54
C ARG A 11 -9.60 1.72 -24.62
N ASP A 12 -8.50 1.87 -25.36
CA ASP A 12 -8.13 0.92 -26.42
C ASP A 12 -7.66 -0.43 -25.86
N LEU A 13 -7.31 -0.47 -24.56
CA LEU A 13 -6.90 -1.69 -23.85
C LEU A 13 -8.06 -2.35 -23.08
N ILE A 14 -9.22 -1.70 -22.97
CA ILE A 14 -10.40 -2.23 -22.27
C ILE A 14 -11.24 -3.06 -23.24
N ASN A 15 -11.69 -4.24 -22.78
CA ASN A 15 -12.60 -5.09 -23.53
C ASN A 15 -14.04 -4.96 -22.99
N LEU A 16 -14.81 -4.04 -23.59
CA LEU A 16 -16.21 -3.78 -23.21
C LEU A 16 -17.18 -4.94 -23.50
N LYS A 17 -16.75 -5.93 -24.30
CA LYS A 17 -17.56 -7.10 -24.64
C LYS A 17 -17.31 -8.28 -23.70
N PHE A 18 -16.36 -8.17 -22.78
CA PHE A 18 -16.05 -9.27 -21.88
C PHE A 18 -17.23 -9.58 -20.96
N GLU A 19 -17.66 -10.84 -20.92
CA GLU A 19 -18.79 -11.29 -20.11
C GLU A 19 -18.33 -12.08 -18.89
N LYS A 20 -17.44 -13.08 -19.07
CA LYS A 20 -17.07 -14.01 -18.00
C LYS A 20 -15.81 -14.82 -18.29
N TYR A 21 -15.26 -15.42 -17.23
CA TYR A 21 -14.32 -16.52 -17.33
C TYR A 21 -15.04 -17.87 -17.33
N GLN A 22 -14.73 -18.74 -18.28
CA GLN A 22 -15.23 -20.10 -18.36
C GLN A 22 -14.19 -21.12 -17.90
N PHE A 23 -14.63 -22.05 -17.06
CA PHE A 23 -13.80 -23.12 -16.51
C PHE A 23 -13.34 -24.10 -17.61
N CYS A 24 -12.04 -24.37 -17.62
CA CYS A 24 -11.40 -25.36 -18.48
C CYS A 24 -11.08 -26.62 -17.67
N THR A 25 -11.33 -27.79 -18.26
CA THR A 25 -11.13 -29.11 -17.62
C THR A 25 -9.71 -29.66 -17.80
N ASP A 26 -8.85 -28.97 -18.56
CA ASP A 26 -7.46 -29.38 -18.74
C ASP A 26 -6.71 -29.31 -17.39
N GLU A 27 -5.93 -30.35 -17.08
CA GLU A 27 -5.06 -30.34 -15.90
C GLU A 27 -3.81 -29.48 -16.14
N ILE A 28 -3.36 -28.77 -15.11
CA ILE A 28 -2.11 -28.01 -15.15
C ILE A 28 -0.99 -28.87 -14.56
N PRO A 29 0.02 -29.26 -15.35
CA PRO A 29 1.03 -30.21 -14.90
C PRO A 29 1.98 -29.58 -13.88
N ILE A 30 2.17 -30.29 -12.76
CA ILE A 30 3.27 -30.05 -11.82
C ILE A 30 4.53 -30.64 -12.45
N GLU A 31 5.42 -29.77 -12.93
CA GLU A 31 6.62 -30.16 -13.67
C GLU A 31 7.79 -30.53 -12.75
N THR A 32 7.78 -29.99 -11.53
CA THR A 32 8.79 -30.28 -10.50
C THR A 32 8.12 -30.17 -9.13
N GLU A 33 8.35 -31.19 -8.31
CA GLU A 33 7.99 -31.24 -6.89
C GLU A 33 9.24 -31.67 -6.13
N ILE A 34 9.63 -30.89 -5.13
CA ILE A 34 10.82 -31.15 -4.32
C ILE A 34 10.41 -31.14 -2.86
N ASP A 35 10.64 -32.25 -2.17
CA ASP A 35 10.58 -32.30 -0.70
C ASP A 35 11.77 -31.56 -0.10
N LEU A 36 11.47 -30.56 0.74
CA LEU A 36 12.49 -29.77 1.41
C LEU A 36 13.09 -30.58 2.56
N LYS A 37 14.42 -30.58 2.66
CA LYS A 37 15.14 -31.24 3.77
C LYS A 37 14.86 -30.59 5.12
N THR A 38 14.49 -29.32 5.11
CA THR A 38 14.18 -28.52 6.29
C THR A 38 13.03 -27.59 5.93
N ASP A 39 12.10 -27.41 6.87
CA ASP A 39 10.97 -26.53 6.65
C ASP A 39 11.43 -25.09 6.36
N VAL A 40 10.63 -24.36 5.60
CA VAL A 40 10.76 -22.92 5.42
C VAL A 40 10.65 -22.22 6.78
N TYR A 41 11.52 -21.25 7.05
CA TYR A 41 11.44 -20.44 8.26
C TYR A 41 10.25 -19.49 8.18
N ARG A 42 9.38 -19.57 9.18
CA ARG A 42 8.29 -18.62 9.42
C ARG A 42 8.17 -18.36 10.90
N LEU A 43 8.26 -17.09 11.23
CA LEU A 43 7.88 -16.54 12.52
C LEU A 43 6.36 -16.39 12.55
N GLU A 44 5.74 -16.99 13.56
CA GLU A 44 4.32 -16.77 13.87
C GLU A 44 4.19 -15.56 14.81
N LEU A 45 3.11 -14.81 14.64
CA LEU A 45 2.79 -13.69 15.53
C LEU A 45 2.59 -14.20 16.97
N THR A 46 3.28 -13.58 17.91
CA THR A 46 3.06 -13.81 19.34
C THR A 46 1.74 -13.18 19.78
N THR A 47 1.08 -13.74 20.80
CA THR A 47 -0.21 -13.26 21.34
C THR A 47 -0.23 -11.80 21.80
N ASN A 48 0.94 -11.17 22.03
CA ASN A 48 1.06 -9.78 22.47
C ASN A 48 1.17 -8.77 21.30
N ARG A 49 0.97 -9.24 20.06
CA ARG A 49 1.03 -8.47 18.82
C ARG A 49 -0.22 -8.72 18.01
N ASP A 50 -1.23 -7.93 18.31
CA ASP A 50 -2.61 -8.09 17.83
C ASP A 50 -3.08 -6.92 16.98
N SER A 51 -2.20 -5.98 16.61
CA SER A 51 -2.63 -4.89 15.73
C SER A 51 -2.88 -5.38 14.30
N LEU A 52 -3.81 -4.72 13.61
CA LEU A 52 -4.10 -5.00 12.21
C LEU A 52 -2.85 -4.84 11.32
N LEU A 53 -2.01 -3.83 11.60
CA LEU A 53 -0.77 -3.59 10.83
C LEU A 53 0.21 -4.75 10.95
N GLU A 54 0.43 -5.27 12.17
CA GLU A 54 1.30 -6.42 12.40
C GLU A 54 0.72 -7.69 11.77
N THR A 55 -0.59 -7.90 11.96
CA THR A 55 -1.31 -9.02 11.36
C THR A 55 -1.19 -9.00 9.84
N ARG A 56 -1.39 -7.84 9.21
CA ARG A 56 -1.26 -7.66 7.76
C ARG A 56 0.17 -7.94 7.28
N LEU A 57 1.18 -7.36 7.94
CA LEU A 57 2.59 -7.54 7.58
C LEU A 57 3.01 -9.02 7.60
N PHE A 58 2.56 -9.79 8.59
CA PHE A 58 2.88 -11.22 8.70
C PHE A 58 2.00 -12.11 7.82
N ALA A 59 0.71 -11.79 7.66
CA ALA A 59 -0.22 -12.62 6.89
C ALA A 59 0.13 -12.64 5.40
N PHE A 60 0.54 -11.48 4.85
CA PHE A 60 0.88 -11.31 3.44
C PHE A 60 2.38 -11.44 3.15
N HIS A 61 3.21 -11.78 4.16
CA HIS A 61 4.63 -12.01 3.95
C HIS A 61 4.86 -13.18 2.96
N ASN A 62 5.57 -12.89 1.88
CA ASN A 62 5.93 -13.88 0.88
C ASN A 62 7.30 -14.47 1.24
N HIS A 63 7.36 -15.76 1.59
CA HIS A 63 8.61 -16.45 1.90
C HIS A 63 9.38 -16.92 0.65
N LEU A 64 8.84 -16.68 -0.56
CA LEU A 64 9.48 -17.00 -1.82
C LEU A 64 9.82 -15.70 -2.58
N PHE A 65 11.11 -15.38 -2.62
CA PHE A 65 11.64 -14.14 -3.16
C PHE A 65 12.11 -14.35 -4.60
N LYS A 66 11.42 -13.75 -5.56
CA LYS A 66 11.83 -13.76 -6.97
C LYS A 66 12.83 -12.65 -7.23
N ASN A 67 13.96 -12.98 -7.85
CA ASN A 67 14.89 -11.98 -8.35
C ASN A 67 14.27 -11.30 -9.60
N PRO A 68 14.04 -9.97 -9.60
CA PRO A 68 13.47 -9.26 -10.74
C PRO A 68 14.36 -9.22 -11.99
N TYR A 69 15.66 -9.50 -11.83
CA TYR A 69 16.66 -9.31 -12.88
C TYR A 69 17.02 -10.60 -13.62
N ASP A 70 16.71 -11.77 -13.05
CA ASP A 70 16.90 -13.08 -13.66
C ASP A 70 15.69 -14.02 -13.43
N THR A 71 15.90 -15.34 -13.56
CA THR A 71 14.87 -16.38 -13.40
C THR A 71 14.92 -17.08 -12.04
N SER A 72 15.80 -16.64 -11.14
CA SER A 72 16.03 -17.31 -9.86
C SER A 72 14.98 -16.95 -8.83
N VAL A 73 14.71 -17.92 -7.96
CA VAL A 73 13.84 -17.75 -6.78
C VAL A 73 14.55 -18.25 -5.54
N TRP A 74 14.30 -17.57 -4.43
CA TRP A 74 15.06 -17.73 -3.20
C TRP A 74 14.12 -17.90 -2.02
N PHE A 75 14.52 -18.67 -1.02
CA PHE A 75 13.82 -18.78 0.26
C PHE A 75 14.80 -19.09 1.39
N ILE A 76 14.33 -18.98 2.63
CA ILE A 76 15.12 -19.21 3.84
C ILE A 76 14.48 -20.34 4.64
N ASP A 77 15.28 -21.34 5.03
CA ASP A 77 14.82 -22.46 5.84
C ASP A 77 15.03 -22.24 7.34
N LYS A 78 14.50 -23.15 8.17
CA LYS A 78 14.60 -23.07 9.63
C LYS A 78 16.02 -23.11 10.20
N ASN A 79 16.99 -23.57 9.41
CA ASN A 79 18.41 -23.59 9.78
C ASN A 79 19.13 -22.32 9.30
N TRP A 80 18.38 -21.29 8.89
CA TRP A 80 18.92 -20.02 8.38
C TRP A 80 19.73 -20.18 7.09
N VAL A 81 19.50 -21.27 6.37
CA VAL A 81 20.12 -21.51 5.07
C VAL A 81 19.31 -20.78 4.01
N VAL A 82 20.01 -20.01 3.20
CA VAL A 82 19.48 -19.31 2.04
C VAL A 82 19.59 -20.24 0.84
N TRP A 83 18.43 -20.64 0.32
CA TRP A 83 18.32 -21.51 -0.85
C TRP A 83 18.00 -20.71 -2.10
N ARG A 84 18.63 -21.08 -3.21
CA ARG A 84 18.39 -20.53 -4.55
C ARG A 84 17.98 -21.65 -5.50
N PHE A 85 17.00 -21.38 -6.34
CA PHE A 85 16.60 -22.23 -7.45
C PHE A 85 16.79 -21.46 -8.76
N LYS A 86 17.64 -21.95 -9.66
CA LYS A 86 17.99 -21.30 -10.93
C LYS A 86 18.27 -22.34 -12.00
N ASN A 87 17.60 -22.22 -13.16
CA ASN A 87 17.81 -22.91 -14.46
C ASN A 87 17.94 -24.46 -14.50
N ASP A 88 18.26 -25.12 -13.41
CA ASP A 88 18.33 -26.57 -13.22
C ASP A 88 17.39 -26.94 -12.07
N LYS A 89 16.73 -28.10 -12.12
CA LYS A 89 15.69 -28.51 -11.15
C LYS A 89 16.21 -28.74 -9.71
N HIS A 90 17.33 -28.15 -9.32
CA HIS A 90 17.97 -28.36 -8.03
C HIS A 90 18.00 -27.09 -7.20
N LEU A 91 17.83 -27.28 -5.89
CA LEU A 91 18.01 -26.26 -4.88
C LEU A 91 19.48 -26.19 -4.49
N GLU A 92 20.05 -25.00 -4.60
CA GLU A 92 21.41 -24.68 -4.24
C GLU A 92 21.45 -23.91 -2.92
N GLN A 93 22.35 -24.30 -2.02
CA GLN A 93 22.64 -23.53 -0.81
C GLN A 93 23.61 -22.40 -1.17
N VAL A 94 23.18 -21.16 -0.94
CA VAL A 94 23.98 -19.96 -1.28
C VAL A 94 24.72 -19.42 -0.07
N HIS A 95 24.05 -19.34 1.08
CA HIS A 95 24.59 -18.71 2.27
C HIS A 95 23.89 -19.23 3.53
N VAL A 96 24.48 -19.00 4.70
CA VAL A 96 23.89 -19.28 6.01
C VAL A 96 23.93 -17.99 6.81
N ILE A 97 22.77 -17.46 7.21
CA ILE A 97 22.67 -16.15 7.87
C ILE A 97 23.24 -16.20 9.30
N HIS A 98 23.00 -17.30 10.02
CA HIS A 98 23.48 -17.52 11.38
C HIS A 98 24.17 -18.87 11.50
N ASP A 99 25.32 -18.89 12.16
CA ASP A 99 26.00 -20.14 12.47
C ASP A 99 25.23 -20.94 13.54
N SER A 100 25.25 -22.26 13.39
CA SER A 100 24.58 -23.24 14.28
C SER A 100 24.91 -23.13 15.78
N SER A 101 25.92 -22.36 16.17
CA SER A 101 26.32 -22.10 17.56
C SER A 101 25.60 -20.94 18.23
N GLU A 102 24.88 -20.09 17.48
CA GLU A 102 24.22 -18.91 18.04
C GLU A 102 22.91 -19.28 18.75
N LYS A 103 22.74 -18.81 19.98
CA LYS A 103 21.45 -18.89 20.69
C LYS A 103 20.51 -17.82 20.13
N LEU A 104 19.86 -18.16 19.04
CA LEU A 104 18.91 -17.30 18.34
C LEU A 104 17.57 -17.29 19.08
N GLN A 105 17.22 -16.18 19.72
CA GLN A 105 15.93 -15.99 20.40
C GLN A 105 15.41 -14.57 20.17
N ASN A 106 14.08 -14.40 20.22
CA ASN A 106 13.38 -13.12 20.18
C ASN A 106 13.45 -12.34 18.85
N PHE A 107 13.40 -13.02 17.70
CA PHE A 107 13.19 -12.35 16.42
C PHE A 107 11.86 -11.61 16.39
N LEU A 108 11.86 -10.43 15.78
CA LEU A 108 10.69 -9.58 15.74
C LEU A 108 9.94 -9.67 14.40
N TYR A 109 10.61 -9.99 13.29
CA TYR A 109 9.97 -10.08 11.98
C TYR A 109 10.40 -11.35 11.23
N ASN A 110 9.67 -11.66 10.15
CA ASN A 110 10.08 -12.70 9.23
C ASN A 110 11.32 -12.27 8.44
N PRO A 111 12.21 -13.21 8.08
CA PRO A 111 13.36 -12.90 7.26
C PRO A 111 12.94 -12.51 5.85
N SER A 112 13.76 -11.70 5.20
CA SER A 112 13.46 -11.11 3.90
C SER A 112 14.70 -10.97 3.03
N ILE A 113 14.48 -10.94 1.71
CA ILE A 113 15.53 -10.85 0.71
C ILE A 113 15.21 -9.72 -0.27
N GLY A 114 16.17 -8.84 -0.53
CA GLY A 114 16.10 -7.80 -1.54
C GLY A 114 17.19 -7.96 -2.60
N PHE A 115 16.87 -7.56 -3.83
CA PHE A 115 17.74 -7.77 -5.00
C PHE A 115 18.06 -6.46 -5.71
N THR A 116 19.26 -6.39 -6.27
CA THR A 116 19.67 -5.32 -7.19
C THR A 116 20.07 -5.88 -8.55
N SER A 117 20.18 -5.02 -9.55
CA SER A 117 20.58 -5.39 -10.91
C SER A 117 22.07 -5.74 -11.08
N ASN A 118 22.88 -5.60 -10.03
CA ASN A 118 24.35 -5.75 -10.11
C ASN A 118 24.83 -6.95 -9.29
N ASP A 119 24.01 -8.01 -9.22
CA ASP A 119 24.30 -9.24 -8.47
C ASP A 119 24.54 -9.03 -6.97
N ILE A 120 24.09 -7.88 -6.44
CA ILE A 120 24.03 -7.60 -5.01
C ILE A 120 22.66 -8.05 -4.47
N VAL A 121 22.70 -8.88 -3.42
CA VAL A 121 21.53 -9.39 -2.69
C VAL A 121 21.68 -8.98 -1.23
N VAL A 122 20.61 -8.47 -0.62
CA VAL A 122 20.59 -8.16 0.82
C VAL A 122 19.63 -9.09 1.52
N LEU A 123 20.07 -9.67 2.62
CA LEU A 123 19.35 -10.61 3.46
C LEU A 123 19.11 -9.96 4.83
N SER A 124 17.88 -10.05 5.32
CA SER A 124 17.53 -9.69 6.69
C SER A 124 17.09 -10.93 7.44
N ASP A 125 17.56 -11.09 8.68
CA ASP A 125 17.06 -12.08 9.62
C ASP A 125 15.70 -11.69 10.25
N GLY A 126 15.18 -10.51 9.93
CA GLY A 126 13.98 -9.94 10.54
C GLY A 126 14.25 -9.27 11.90
N ASN A 127 15.51 -9.13 12.29
CA ASN A 127 15.97 -8.48 13.50
C ASN A 127 17.15 -7.54 13.15
N ASN A 128 18.27 -7.61 13.87
CA ASN A 128 19.39 -6.66 13.71
C ASN A 128 20.47 -7.16 12.74
N CYS A 129 20.28 -8.28 12.04
CA CYS A 129 21.29 -8.82 11.14
C CYS A 129 20.91 -8.56 9.68
N LEU A 130 21.70 -7.70 9.03
CA LEU A 130 21.67 -7.52 7.59
C LEU A 130 22.95 -8.07 6.96
N ASN A 131 22.81 -9.03 6.05
CA ASN A 131 23.92 -9.54 5.25
C ASN A 131 23.78 -9.04 3.82
N LEU A 132 24.88 -8.57 3.24
CA LEU A 132 24.98 -8.23 1.83
C LEU A 132 25.85 -9.27 1.13
N LEU A 133 25.30 -9.87 0.09
CA LEU A 133 25.98 -10.83 -0.77
C LEU A 133 26.30 -10.17 -2.11
N ILE A 134 27.51 -10.36 -2.60
CA ILE A 134 27.91 -10.00 -3.96
C ILE A 134 28.33 -11.29 -4.66
N THR A 135 27.68 -11.58 -5.78
CA THR A 135 28.05 -12.73 -6.61
C THR A 135 28.98 -12.26 -7.72
N ASP A 136 30.14 -12.90 -7.87
CA ASP A 136 31.06 -12.57 -8.97
C ASP A 136 30.73 -13.34 -10.26
N THR A 137 31.44 -13.03 -11.34
CA THR A 137 31.24 -13.68 -12.66
C THR A 137 31.50 -15.20 -12.67
N GLN A 138 32.15 -15.72 -11.63
CA GLN A 138 32.42 -17.15 -11.46
C GLN A 138 31.43 -17.79 -10.46
N GLU A 139 30.34 -17.08 -10.11
CA GLU A 139 29.34 -17.48 -9.12
C GLU A 139 29.90 -17.66 -7.69
N HIS A 140 31.06 -17.07 -7.37
CA HIS A 140 31.52 -17.02 -5.98
C HIS A 140 30.77 -15.91 -5.23
N VAL A 141 30.30 -16.26 -4.04
CA VAL A 141 29.54 -15.37 -3.16
C VAL A 141 30.47 -14.77 -2.12
N LYS A 142 30.63 -13.45 -2.14
CA LYS A 142 31.24 -12.68 -1.05
C LYS A 142 30.14 -12.15 -0.14
N SER A 143 30.28 -12.33 1.18
CA SER A 143 29.32 -11.88 2.18
C SER A 143 29.89 -10.77 3.07
N PHE A 144 29.06 -9.77 3.38
CA PHE A 144 29.38 -8.64 4.24
C PHE A 144 28.27 -8.46 5.26
N ILE A 145 28.62 -8.23 6.52
CA ILE A 145 27.65 -7.84 7.56
C ILE A 145 27.49 -6.32 7.52
N LEU A 146 26.26 -5.86 7.40
CA LEU A 146 25.91 -4.45 7.45
C LEU A 146 25.57 -4.06 8.90
N ASN A 147 26.37 -3.16 9.48
CA ASN A 147 26.19 -2.71 10.85
C ASN A 147 24.99 -1.75 10.99
N ASP A 148 24.56 -1.55 12.25
CA ASP A 148 23.53 -0.57 12.65
C ASP A 148 22.13 -0.78 12.06
N ALA A 149 21.84 -2.01 11.63
CA ALA A 149 20.52 -2.46 11.23
C ALA A 149 19.55 -2.46 12.41
N GLU A 150 18.27 -2.20 12.12
CA GLU A 150 17.16 -2.35 13.07
C GLU A 150 16.21 -3.46 12.59
N PRO A 151 15.39 -4.01 13.49
CA PRO A 151 14.42 -5.04 13.17
C PRO A 151 13.41 -4.57 12.14
N GLY A 152 13.21 -5.36 11.08
CA GLY A 152 12.21 -5.08 10.06
C GLY A 152 12.29 -6.02 8.87
N VAL A 153 11.30 -5.87 7.97
CA VAL A 153 11.19 -6.60 6.71
C VAL A 153 11.69 -5.72 5.56
N ILE A 154 12.57 -6.23 4.70
CA ILE A 154 13.03 -5.53 3.50
C ILE A 154 11.85 -5.39 2.52
N LEU A 155 11.56 -4.16 2.10
CA LEU A 155 10.57 -3.87 1.05
C LEU A 155 11.21 -3.59 -0.31
N ASP A 156 12.35 -2.89 -0.34
CA ASP A 156 13.12 -2.70 -1.57
C ASP A 156 14.62 -2.47 -1.30
N VAL A 157 15.45 -2.80 -2.29
CA VAL A 157 16.89 -2.57 -2.29
C VAL A 157 17.32 -2.00 -3.64
N GLN A 158 18.16 -0.98 -3.62
CA GLN A 158 18.68 -0.34 -4.81
C GLN A 158 20.17 -0.02 -4.67
N TYR A 159 20.96 -0.48 -5.64
CA TYR A 159 22.35 -0.04 -5.80
C TYR A 159 22.42 1.15 -6.74
N VAL A 160 23.06 2.22 -6.29
CA VAL A 160 23.27 3.46 -7.04
C VAL A 160 24.72 3.51 -7.49
N ASN A 161 24.98 3.07 -8.73
CA ASN A 161 26.33 2.90 -9.27
C ASN A 161 27.15 4.21 -9.23
N ALA A 162 26.53 5.35 -9.60
CA ALA A 162 27.22 6.65 -9.62
C ALA A 162 27.78 7.09 -8.26
N ALA A 163 27.16 6.66 -7.16
CA ALA A 163 27.59 6.99 -5.80
C ALA A 163 28.27 5.80 -5.09
N ALA A 164 28.31 4.63 -5.72
CA ALA A 164 28.66 3.35 -5.10
C ALA A 164 27.94 3.13 -3.75
N THR A 165 26.63 3.40 -3.71
CA THR A 165 25.82 3.23 -2.51
C THR A 165 24.74 2.15 -2.66
N VAL A 166 24.43 1.47 -1.57
CA VAL A 166 23.33 0.53 -1.46
C VAL A 166 22.28 1.14 -0.54
N MET A 167 21.09 1.36 -1.07
CA MET A 167 19.93 1.87 -0.36
C MET A 167 19.00 0.71 -0.06
N ILE A 168 18.57 0.59 1.20
CA ILE A 168 17.70 -0.48 1.69
C ILE A 168 16.52 0.19 2.40
N VAL A 169 15.29 -0.18 2.04
CA VAL A 169 14.10 0.22 2.79
C VAL A 169 13.59 -0.97 3.58
N MET A 170 13.58 -0.84 4.89
CA MET A 170 13.00 -1.81 5.81
C MET A 170 11.66 -1.29 6.36
N CYS A 171 10.77 -2.20 6.73
CA CYS A 171 9.47 -1.92 7.30
C CYS A 171 9.33 -2.55 8.68
N ASP A 172 8.93 -1.75 9.66
CA ASP A 172 8.63 -2.18 11.01
C ASP A 172 7.37 -1.48 11.53
N ILE A 173 6.71 -2.08 12.53
CA ILE A 173 5.55 -1.49 13.20
C ILE A 173 5.99 -0.92 14.54
N LYS A 174 5.81 0.40 14.72
CA LYS A 174 6.20 1.13 15.93
C LYS A 174 4.96 1.45 16.76
N SER A 175 5.02 1.14 18.06
CA SER A 175 4.02 1.60 19.02
C SER A 175 4.33 3.03 19.46
N THR A 176 3.39 3.95 19.27
CA THR A 176 3.40 5.28 19.89
C THR A 176 2.52 5.25 21.14
N SER A 177 2.53 6.31 21.97
CA SER A 177 1.79 6.37 23.25
C SER A 177 0.28 6.16 23.12
N GLU A 178 -0.28 6.32 21.92
CA GLU A 178 -1.73 6.22 21.68
C GLU A 178 -2.12 5.24 20.56
N LYS A 179 -1.22 4.92 19.59
CA LYS A 179 -1.54 4.10 18.39
C LYS A 179 -0.31 3.36 17.81
N LYS A 180 -0.51 2.31 17.01
CA LYS A 180 0.58 1.73 16.20
C LYS A 180 0.65 2.38 14.81
N ILE A 181 1.87 2.59 14.32
CA ILE A 181 2.14 3.17 13.01
C ILE A 181 3.13 2.30 12.23
N THR A 182 3.09 2.38 10.91
CA THR A 182 4.10 1.76 10.05
C THR A 182 5.28 2.71 9.91
N ARG A 183 6.49 2.20 10.15
CA ARG A 183 7.75 2.92 9.97
C ARG A 183 8.54 2.27 8.85
N LEU A 184 8.96 3.08 7.89
CA LEU A 184 9.92 2.73 6.86
C LEU A 184 11.28 3.28 7.25
N LEU A 185 12.27 2.40 7.41
CA LEU A 185 13.64 2.77 7.71
C LEU A 185 14.47 2.72 6.42
N LEU A 186 14.90 3.90 5.95
CA LEU A 186 15.78 4.05 4.81
C LEU A 186 17.24 4.06 5.29
N LEU A 187 17.96 2.99 4.98
CA LEU A 187 19.38 2.81 5.26
C LEU A 187 20.18 3.01 3.98
N THR A 188 21.22 3.85 4.03
CA THR A 188 22.14 4.06 2.90
C THR A 188 23.57 3.72 3.30
N TYR A 189 24.11 2.69 2.67
CA TYR A 189 25.47 2.22 2.88
C TYR A 189 26.36 2.64 1.71
N SER A 190 27.55 3.19 2.00
CA SER A 190 28.57 3.48 0.99
C SER A 190 29.53 2.31 0.88
N TRP A 191 29.75 1.82 -0.33
CA TRP A 191 30.75 0.79 -0.62
C TRP A 191 32.13 1.42 -0.67
N LYS A 192 33.00 1.04 0.27
CA LYS A 192 34.37 1.55 0.41
C LYS A 192 35.38 0.52 -0.07
N ASN A 193 36.53 1.03 -0.53
CA ASN A 193 37.69 0.25 -0.96
C ASN A 193 37.40 -0.81 -2.04
N VAL A 194 36.50 -0.49 -2.99
CA VAL A 194 36.09 -1.39 -4.09
C VAL A 194 37.30 -1.97 -4.83
N GLY A 195 37.32 -3.30 -4.99
CA GLY A 195 38.40 -4.04 -5.64
C GLY A 195 39.56 -4.43 -4.73
N SER A 196 39.54 -4.04 -3.45
CA SER A 196 40.57 -4.40 -2.47
C SER A 196 40.18 -5.63 -1.64
N LYS A 197 41.10 -6.14 -0.83
CA LYS A 197 40.78 -7.21 0.14
C LYS A 197 39.98 -6.71 1.35
N ASP A 198 40.02 -5.41 1.62
CA ASP A 198 39.41 -4.75 2.79
C ASP A 198 38.18 -3.93 2.35
N GLU A 199 37.40 -4.47 1.41
CA GLU A 199 36.11 -3.93 1.03
C GLU A 199 35.15 -3.98 2.21
N TYR A 200 34.41 -2.90 2.44
CA TYR A 200 33.38 -2.87 3.46
C TYR A 200 32.27 -1.88 3.10
N PHE A 201 31.16 -1.98 3.82
CA PHE A 201 30.01 -1.11 3.68
C PHE A 201 29.85 -0.28 4.93
N GLU A 202 29.83 1.04 4.77
CA GLU A 202 29.70 2.01 5.86
C GLU A 202 28.32 2.64 5.82
N LEU A 203 27.58 2.62 6.94
CA LEU A 203 26.30 3.31 7.04
C LEU A 203 26.54 4.84 6.99
N THR A 204 26.06 5.48 5.94
CA THR A 204 26.21 6.93 5.73
C THR A 204 24.96 7.74 6.07
N ASN A 205 23.78 7.13 5.95
CA ASN A 205 22.52 7.80 6.22
C ASN A 205 21.48 6.81 6.74
N LYS A 206 20.67 7.28 7.69
CA LYS A 206 19.58 6.54 8.32
C LYS A 206 18.41 7.50 8.55
N GLU A 207 17.35 7.29 7.78
CA GLU A 207 16.13 8.11 7.85
C GLU A 207 14.93 7.24 8.19
N ALA A 208 14.11 7.71 9.11
CA ALA A 208 12.85 7.05 9.47
C ALA A 208 11.68 7.84 8.89
N LEU A 209 10.81 7.13 8.17
CA LEU A 209 9.64 7.65 7.49
C LEU A 209 8.40 6.96 8.09
N ASN A 210 7.46 7.73 8.61
CA ASN A 210 6.27 7.24 9.31
C ASN A 210 5.03 7.35 8.44
N VAL A 211 4.15 6.35 8.54
CA VAL A 211 2.85 6.27 7.87
C VAL A 211 1.78 5.86 8.87
N ASN A 212 0.67 6.60 8.93
CA ASN A 212 -0.49 6.23 9.74
C ASN A 212 -1.39 5.25 8.97
N GLY A 213 -0.93 4.01 8.86
CA GLY A 213 -1.66 2.94 8.19
C GLY A 213 -0.73 1.95 7.50
N ALA A 214 -1.31 1.09 6.67
CA ALA A 214 -0.58 0.07 5.94
C ALA A 214 0.24 0.65 4.79
N VAL A 215 1.37 -0.01 4.51
CA VAL A 215 2.19 0.20 3.31
C VAL A 215 2.09 -1.04 2.44
N GLU A 216 1.62 -0.87 1.22
CA GLU A 216 1.41 -1.95 0.24
C GLU A 216 2.66 -2.21 -0.60
N TYR A 217 3.40 -1.15 -0.92
CA TYR A 217 4.53 -1.24 -1.83
C TYR A 217 5.50 -0.08 -1.63
N VAL A 218 6.79 -0.36 -1.83
CA VAL A 218 7.86 0.63 -1.87
C VAL A 218 8.81 0.29 -3.02
N TYR A 219 9.32 1.33 -3.69
CA TYR A 219 10.30 1.19 -4.76
C TYR A 219 11.26 2.40 -4.75
N ILE A 220 12.56 2.14 -4.84
CA ILE A 220 13.59 3.18 -4.99
C ILE A 220 14.00 3.25 -6.47
N GLU A 221 13.95 4.45 -7.04
CA GLU A 221 14.42 4.68 -8.41
C GLU A 221 15.92 4.39 -8.56
N LYS A 222 16.35 3.96 -9.75
CA LYS A 222 17.77 3.66 -10.04
C LYS A 222 18.75 4.79 -9.72
N CYS A 223 18.30 6.04 -9.77
CA CYS A 223 19.10 7.21 -9.45
C CYS A 223 19.34 7.40 -7.94
N GLY A 224 18.59 6.69 -7.08
CA GLY A 224 18.63 6.81 -5.63
C GLY A 224 18.03 8.09 -5.06
N LYS A 225 17.45 8.95 -5.90
CA LYS A 225 16.89 10.24 -5.47
C LYS A 225 15.42 10.16 -5.06
N TYR A 226 14.67 9.23 -5.64
CA TYR A 226 13.23 9.17 -5.47
C TYR A 226 12.78 7.84 -4.87
N LEU A 227 11.79 7.92 -3.97
CA LEU A 227 11.11 6.79 -3.38
C LEU A 227 9.64 6.83 -3.77
N HIS A 228 9.16 5.72 -4.32
CA HIS A 228 7.75 5.49 -4.60
C HIS A 228 7.15 4.68 -3.46
N SER A 229 5.93 5.02 -3.05
CA SER A 229 5.18 4.23 -2.08
C SER A 229 3.71 4.15 -2.45
N ILE A 230 3.08 3.05 -2.06
CA ILE A 230 1.63 2.91 -2.02
C ILE A 230 1.23 2.66 -0.57
N CYS A 231 0.50 3.59 0.04
CA CYS A 231 0.15 3.50 1.46
C CYS A 231 -1.10 4.30 1.82
N GLN A 232 -1.74 3.99 2.95
CA GLN A 232 -3.02 4.57 3.37
C GLN A 232 -2.95 6.04 3.84
N ASP A 233 -1.75 6.58 4.06
CA ASP A 233 -1.55 7.98 4.46
C ASP A 233 -0.24 8.53 3.88
N TYR A 234 -0.04 9.84 3.98
CA TYR A 234 1.18 10.52 3.59
C TYR A 234 2.37 10.02 4.40
N ILE A 235 3.51 9.89 3.71
CA ILE A 235 4.77 9.63 4.38
C ILE A 235 5.26 10.91 5.06
N THR A 236 5.66 10.78 6.33
CA THR A 236 6.24 11.87 7.12
C THR A 236 7.63 11.50 7.62
N PHE A 237 8.61 12.40 7.48
CA PHE A 237 9.98 12.16 7.95
C PHE A 237 10.09 12.47 9.45
N GLU A 238 10.63 11.55 10.25
CA GLU A 238 10.79 11.73 11.70
C GLU A 238 11.75 12.89 12.04
N ARG A 239 12.73 13.15 11.17
CA ARG A 239 13.67 14.28 11.28
C ARG A 239 13.77 15.03 9.95
N PRO A 240 12.90 16.02 9.70
CA PRO A 240 12.94 16.80 8.48
C PRO A 240 14.25 17.58 8.35
N LYS A 241 14.87 17.58 7.16
CA LYS A 241 16.11 18.32 6.88
C LYS A 241 15.93 19.85 7.01
N THR A 242 14.70 20.35 6.93
CA THR A 242 14.38 21.78 6.92
C THR A 242 13.88 22.27 8.28
N LYS A 243 14.80 22.52 9.21
CA LYS A 243 14.61 23.53 10.27
C LYS A 243 15.90 24.36 10.42
N GLN A 244 16.12 25.28 9.48
CA GLN A 244 16.92 26.48 9.70
C GLN A 244 16.12 27.73 9.29
N SER A 245 16.11 28.68 10.22
CA SER A 245 15.36 29.92 10.33
C SER A 245 14.89 30.65 9.05
N THR A 246 13.60 30.94 9.00
CA THR A 246 13.17 32.34 8.87
C THR A 246 12.50 32.76 10.17
N ASN A 247 13.25 33.48 11.00
CA ASN A 247 12.69 34.29 12.08
C ASN A 247 11.78 35.34 11.44
N SER A 248 10.47 35.14 11.51
CA SER A 248 9.54 36.24 11.70
C SER A 248 8.86 36.02 13.04
N ASN A 249 9.29 36.81 14.04
CA ASN A 249 8.72 36.87 15.36
C ASN A 249 7.18 36.89 15.32
N LYS A 250 6.55 35.82 15.79
CA LYS A 250 5.32 35.92 16.57
C LYS A 250 5.46 35.00 17.76
N ASN A 251 5.74 35.61 18.90
CA ASN A 251 5.59 35.00 20.21
C ASN A 251 4.25 34.25 20.25
N THR A 252 4.29 32.94 20.33
CA THR A 252 3.15 32.14 20.79
C THR A 252 3.53 31.66 22.16
N GLU A 253 3.12 32.45 23.16
CA GLU A 253 2.92 31.93 24.49
C GLU A 253 1.94 30.75 24.40
N LYS A 254 2.28 29.69 25.13
CA LYS A 254 1.42 28.54 25.33
C LYS A 254 0.17 29.00 26.08
N THR A 255 -0.95 29.09 25.37
CA THR A 255 -2.28 28.93 25.96
C THR A 255 -3.05 27.98 25.05
N GLY A 256 -3.37 26.80 25.59
CA GLY A 256 -4.24 25.85 24.91
C GLY A 256 -5.64 26.43 24.82
N GLU A 257 -6.11 26.66 23.60
CA GLU A 257 -7.52 26.64 23.25
C GLU A 257 -7.64 25.79 21.98
N LEU A 258 -8.41 24.70 22.09
CA LEU A 258 -8.83 23.89 20.96
C LEU A 258 -9.59 24.81 19.99
N ASN A 259 -9.05 25.02 18.80
CA ASN A 259 -9.69 25.84 17.78
C ASN A 259 -10.80 24.98 17.13
N ILE A 260 -11.99 24.98 17.73
CA ILE A 260 -13.13 24.21 17.24
C ILE A 260 -13.57 24.80 15.88
N PRO A 261 -13.62 24.00 14.79
CA PRO A 261 -14.06 24.46 13.48
C PRO A 261 -15.49 24.99 13.56
N LYS A 262 -15.79 26.08 12.83
CA LYS A 262 -17.09 26.77 12.91
C LYS A 262 -18.21 26.01 12.21
N TYR A 263 -17.85 25.20 11.22
CA TYR A 263 -18.74 24.33 10.47
C TYR A 263 -17.91 23.25 9.79
N CYS A 264 -18.51 22.11 9.49
CA CYS A 264 -17.88 21.09 8.63
C CYS A 264 -18.68 20.89 7.36
N TRP A 265 -18.03 20.39 6.32
CA TRP A 265 -18.69 20.13 5.06
C TRP A 265 -18.08 18.93 4.35
N SER A 266 -18.87 18.23 3.55
CA SER A 266 -18.44 17.13 2.70
C SER A 266 -19.11 17.27 1.33
N GLN A 267 -18.74 16.43 0.39
CA GLN A 267 -19.33 16.44 -0.94
C GLN A 267 -19.27 15.06 -1.60
N ASP A 268 -20.18 14.83 -2.53
CA ASP A 268 -20.10 13.78 -3.54
C ASP A 268 -20.01 14.43 -4.94
N GLU A 269 -20.30 13.70 -6.01
CA GLU A 269 -20.24 14.21 -7.38
C GLU A 269 -21.23 15.38 -7.64
N ASP A 270 -22.38 15.41 -6.95
CA ASP A 270 -23.51 16.29 -7.26
C ASP A 270 -23.86 17.26 -6.12
N LEU A 271 -23.57 16.88 -4.88
CA LEU A 271 -24.06 17.50 -3.67
C LEU A 271 -22.90 17.92 -2.76
N ILE A 272 -23.07 19.07 -2.11
CA ILE A 272 -22.24 19.54 -1.00
C ILE A 272 -23.14 19.59 0.23
N THR A 273 -22.73 18.87 1.28
CA THR A 273 -23.45 18.84 2.55
C THR A 273 -22.65 19.58 3.60
N VAL A 274 -23.29 20.56 4.25
CA VAL A 274 -22.69 21.42 5.28
C VAL A 274 -23.42 21.21 6.60
N TRP A 275 -22.66 21.05 7.69
CA TRP A 275 -23.17 20.88 9.05
C TRP A 275 -22.76 22.04 9.94
N LEU A 276 -23.74 22.57 10.66
CA LEU A 276 -23.60 23.69 11.60
C LEU A 276 -24.28 23.34 12.93
N THR A 277 -23.61 23.57 14.05
CA THR A 277 -24.25 23.48 15.38
C THR A 277 -25.01 24.79 15.65
N ILE A 278 -26.32 24.70 15.85
CA ILE A 278 -27.19 25.86 16.14
C ILE A 278 -28.00 25.55 17.40
N ASP A 279 -27.97 26.45 18.38
CA ASP A 279 -28.75 26.27 19.60
C ASP A 279 -30.26 26.24 19.31
N LYS A 280 -30.98 25.32 19.97
CA LYS A 280 -32.43 25.12 19.83
C LYS A 280 -33.27 26.39 19.96
N GLN A 281 -32.79 27.38 20.71
CA GLN A 281 -33.47 28.67 20.93
C GLN A 281 -33.43 29.60 19.70
N HIS A 282 -32.60 29.29 18.69
CA HIS A 282 -32.35 30.13 17.52
C HIS A 282 -32.79 29.48 16.19
N HIS A 283 -33.45 28.31 16.24
CA HIS A 283 -33.85 27.58 15.04
C HIS A 283 -34.75 28.41 14.09
N ASP A 284 -35.65 29.22 14.64
CA ASP A 284 -36.58 30.06 13.87
C ASP A 284 -35.95 31.34 13.30
N LYS A 285 -34.65 31.58 13.56
CA LYS A 285 -33.93 32.81 13.20
C LYS A 285 -32.77 32.58 12.24
N VAL A 286 -32.71 31.42 11.60
CA VAL A 286 -31.71 31.08 10.59
C VAL A 286 -32.13 31.63 9.23
N LYS A 287 -31.23 32.36 8.58
CA LYS A 287 -31.40 32.82 7.19
C LYS A 287 -30.25 32.28 6.35
N VAL A 288 -30.60 31.46 5.36
CA VAL A 288 -29.70 30.96 4.33
C VAL A 288 -30.00 31.75 3.06
N ASN A 289 -28.98 32.41 2.49
CA ASN A 289 -29.06 32.93 1.14
C ASN A 289 -27.96 32.29 0.30
N VAL A 290 -28.36 31.71 -0.81
CA VAL A 290 -27.48 31.12 -1.82
C VAL A 290 -27.70 31.88 -3.13
N THR A 291 -26.61 32.25 -3.77
CA THR A 291 -26.56 32.72 -5.16
C THR A 291 -25.66 31.76 -5.95
N PRO A 292 -25.46 31.87 -7.28
CA PRO A 292 -24.70 30.86 -7.99
C PRO A 292 -23.24 30.86 -7.54
N LEU A 293 -22.71 31.96 -6.99
CA LEU A 293 -21.30 32.06 -6.59
C LEU A 293 -21.10 32.53 -5.15
N GLU A 294 -22.16 32.70 -4.36
CA GLU A 294 -22.02 33.16 -2.97
C GLU A 294 -22.95 32.37 -2.05
N LEU A 295 -22.43 32.05 -0.87
CA LEU A 295 -23.17 31.39 0.20
C LEU A 295 -23.13 32.29 1.44
N SER A 296 -24.28 32.52 2.05
CA SER A 296 -24.37 33.18 3.36
C SER A 296 -25.36 32.46 4.28
N VAL A 297 -24.89 32.12 5.48
CA VAL A 297 -25.70 31.53 6.55
C VAL A 297 -25.57 32.43 7.78
N THR A 298 -26.70 32.98 8.22
CA THR A 298 -26.77 33.89 9.36
C THR A 298 -27.79 33.43 10.40
N VAL A 299 -27.44 33.55 11.67
CA VAL A 299 -28.29 33.16 12.80
C VAL A 299 -28.40 34.35 13.74
N ASN A 300 -29.61 34.86 13.97
CA ASN A 300 -29.86 36.01 14.86
C ASN A 300 -28.97 37.24 14.53
N GLY A 301 -28.66 37.46 13.25
CA GLY A 301 -27.77 38.54 12.79
C GLY A 301 -26.26 38.26 12.87
N LYS A 302 -25.84 37.14 13.49
CA LYS A 302 -24.46 36.67 13.50
C LYS A 302 -24.19 35.85 12.23
N VAL A 303 -23.11 36.18 11.52
CA VAL A 303 -22.69 35.45 10.32
C VAL A 303 -21.91 34.20 10.70
N LEU A 304 -22.38 33.03 10.28
CA LEU A 304 -21.71 31.75 10.49
C LEU A 304 -20.87 31.36 9.27
N ILE A 305 -21.45 31.51 8.07
CA ILE A 305 -20.78 31.31 6.79
C ILE A 305 -21.09 32.53 5.93
N LYS A 306 -20.08 33.12 5.30
CA LYS A 306 -20.28 34.14 4.25
C LYS A 306 -19.06 34.21 3.36
N GLY A 307 -19.26 34.04 2.07
CA GLY A 307 -18.23 34.35 1.10
C GLY A 307 -18.54 33.82 -0.28
N GLN A 308 -17.55 33.94 -1.16
CA GLN A 308 -17.65 33.48 -2.53
C GLN A 308 -17.32 31.99 -2.62
N CYS A 309 -18.24 31.22 -3.20
CA CYS A 309 -18.08 29.80 -3.47
C CYS A 309 -16.97 29.55 -4.51
N GLN A 310 -16.35 28.37 -4.46
CA GLN A 310 -15.31 28.00 -5.43
C GLN A 310 -15.88 27.89 -6.85
N HIS A 311 -17.02 27.23 -7.00
CA HIS A 311 -17.73 27.01 -8.26
C HIS A 311 -19.23 27.32 -8.13
N LYS A 312 -20.00 27.06 -9.20
CA LYS A 312 -21.42 27.42 -9.27
C LYS A 312 -22.32 26.47 -8.49
N LEU A 313 -23.25 27.02 -7.71
CA LEU A 313 -24.33 26.29 -7.04
C LEU A 313 -25.66 26.47 -7.76
N ASP A 314 -26.54 25.47 -7.64
CA ASP A 314 -27.95 25.60 -8.02
C ASP A 314 -28.77 26.11 -6.82
N GLU A 315 -29.18 27.37 -6.91
CA GLU A 315 -29.99 28.02 -5.88
C GLU A 315 -31.35 27.33 -5.68
N SER A 316 -31.94 26.82 -6.77
CA SER A 316 -33.31 26.31 -6.78
C SER A 316 -33.44 24.94 -6.10
N LEU A 317 -32.32 24.21 -5.99
CA LEU A 317 -32.25 22.89 -5.39
C LEU A 317 -31.66 22.89 -3.97
N THR A 318 -31.29 24.05 -3.44
CA THR A 318 -30.75 24.16 -2.08
C THR A 318 -31.81 23.81 -1.04
N THR A 319 -31.52 22.83 -0.18
CA THR A 319 -32.40 22.38 0.90
C THR A 319 -31.68 22.46 2.25
N TRP A 320 -32.43 22.60 3.35
CA TRP A 320 -31.86 22.48 4.69
C TRP A 320 -32.86 21.83 5.64
N LYS A 321 -32.33 21.08 6.61
CA LYS A 321 -33.11 20.40 7.64
C LYS A 321 -32.38 20.42 8.98
N TYR A 322 -33.14 20.29 10.05
CA TYR A 322 -32.59 20.05 11.38
C TYR A 322 -32.61 18.56 11.69
N GLU A 323 -31.46 18.01 12.04
CA GLU A 323 -31.32 16.65 12.54
C GLU A 323 -30.78 16.72 13.97
N GLN A 324 -31.64 16.43 14.95
CA GLN A 324 -31.36 16.57 16.38
C GLN A 324 -30.91 18.00 16.75
N ASP A 325 -29.59 18.20 16.94
CA ASP A 325 -28.94 19.44 17.36
C ASP A 325 -28.06 20.05 16.24
N THR A 326 -28.15 19.49 15.02
CA THR A 326 -27.33 19.90 13.87
C THR A 326 -28.19 20.44 12.75
N PHE A 327 -27.84 21.61 12.24
CA PHE A 327 -28.39 22.18 11.02
C PHE A 327 -27.63 21.63 9.83
N LYS A 328 -28.32 20.84 9.00
CA LYS A 328 -27.79 20.26 7.78
C LYS A 328 -28.26 21.09 6.58
N LEU A 329 -27.31 21.61 5.82
CA LEU A 329 -27.53 22.38 4.60
C LEU A 329 -27.01 21.57 3.41
N GLU A 330 -27.87 21.37 2.42
CA GLU A 330 -27.62 20.60 1.20
C GLU A 330 -27.59 21.56 0.01
N LEU A 331 -26.42 21.66 -0.63
CA LEU A 331 -26.13 22.58 -1.72
C LEU A 331 -25.82 21.78 -2.98
N TYR A 332 -26.63 21.93 -4.03
CA TYR A 332 -26.40 21.21 -5.28
C TYR A 332 -25.40 21.95 -6.16
N LYS A 333 -24.47 21.20 -6.74
CA LYS A 333 -23.51 21.71 -7.72
C LYS A 333 -24.25 21.94 -9.04
N TYR A 334 -23.97 23.07 -9.68
CA TYR A 334 -24.48 23.32 -11.02
C TYR A 334 -23.80 22.42 -12.07
N GLU A 335 -22.54 22.04 -11.83
CA GLU A 335 -21.75 21.13 -12.67
C GLU A 335 -21.49 19.83 -11.89
N SER A 336 -22.19 18.77 -12.30
CA SER A 336 -22.03 17.40 -11.78
C SER A 336 -20.61 16.86 -12.04
N GLY A 337 -20.05 16.12 -11.08
CA GLY A 337 -18.71 15.50 -11.14
C GLY A 337 -17.55 16.41 -10.73
N LEU A 338 -17.78 17.71 -10.50
CA LEU A 338 -16.72 18.66 -10.14
C LEU A 338 -16.47 18.69 -8.63
N MET A 339 -15.29 18.25 -8.18
CA MET A 339 -14.92 18.23 -6.75
C MET A 339 -14.29 19.55 -6.28
N TRP A 340 -14.82 20.12 -5.20
CA TRP A 340 -14.40 21.38 -4.62
C TRP A 340 -13.26 21.17 -3.62
N ASN A 341 -12.26 22.03 -3.63
CA ASN A 341 -11.16 22.00 -2.67
C ASN A 341 -11.47 22.83 -1.42
N GLU A 342 -12.29 23.86 -1.59
CA GLU A 342 -12.77 24.76 -0.53
C GLU A 342 -14.25 25.09 -0.76
N LEU A 343 -15.04 25.21 0.32
CA LEU A 343 -16.43 25.66 0.21
C LEU A 343 -16.49 27.15 -0.13
N ILE A 344 -15.69 27.95 0.57
CA ILE A 344 -15.58 29.40 0.43
C ILE A 344 -14.12 29.74 0.18
N LYS A 345 -13.87 30.58 -0.85
CA LYS A 345 -12.51 30.98 -1.23
C LYS A 345 -11.77 31.66 -0.08
N GLY A 346 -10.68 31.05 0.39
CA GLY A 346 -9.82 31.61 1.43
C GLY A 346 -10.38 31.55 2.86
N ASP A 347 -11.41 30.73 3.11
CA ASP A 347 -11.92 30.52 4.47
C ASP A 347 -11.13 29.44 5.22
N THR A 348 -10.67 29.78 6.43
CA THR A 348 -9.96 28.86 7.34
C THR A 348 -10.88 28.33 8.45
N GLY A 349 -12.16 28.68 8.43
CA GLY A 349 -13.14 28.32 9.47
C GLY A 349 -13.94 27.04 9.22
N GLY A 350 -13.86 26.48 8.01
CA GLY A 350 -14.58 25.26 7.61
C GLY A 350 -13.66 24.07 7.44
N GLU A 351 -14.00 22.93 8.04
CA GLU A 351 -13.25 21.67 7.88
C GLU A 351 -13.94 20.77 6.85
N ARG A 352 -13.17 20.29 5.85
CA ARG A 352 -13.66 19.34 4.84
C ARG A 352 -13.57 17.92 5.38
N LEU A 353 -14.69 17.21 5.38
CA LEU A 353 -14.81 15.84 5.83
C LEU A 353 -14.92 14.87 4.63
N PRO A 354 -14.32 13.66 4.73
CA PRO A 354 -14.19 12.72 3.63
C PRO A 354 -15.50 12.05 3.20
N ASN A 355 -16.49 11.90 4.09
CA ASN A 355 -17.82 11.40 3.73
C ASN A 355 -18.91 11.87 4.72
N GLU A 356 -20.17 11.68 4.32
CA GLU A 356 -21.36 12.11 5.08
C GLU A 356 -21.50 11.37 6.42
N THR A 357 -21.13 10.09 6.45
CA THR A 357 -21.25 9.23 7.63
C THR A 357 -20.31 9.67 8.75
N LEU A 358 -19.05 9.94 8.43
CA LEU A 358 -18.05 10.44 9.38
C LEU A 358 -18.41 11.85 9.86
N ALA A 359 -19.01 12.67 8.98
CA ALA A 359 -19.47 14.00 9.36
C ALA A 359 -20.65 13.99 10.33
N ALA A 360 -21.62 13.11 10.11
CA ALA A 360 -22.73 12.89 11.03
C ALA A 360 -22.25 12.31 12.38
N GLU A 361 -21.26 11.41 12.37
CA GLU A 361 -20.69 10.82 13.58
C GLU A 361 -19.87 11.83 14.39
N ILE A 362 -18.99 12.61 13.75
CA ILE A 362 -18.22 13.67 14.40
C ILE A 362 -19.16 14.72 15.00
N HIS A 363 -20.21 15.14 14.28
CA HIS A 363 -21.19 16.08 14.82
C HIS A 363 -22.04 15.48 15.95
N SER A 364 -22.41 14.21 15.87
CA SER A 364 -23.12 13.52 16.96
C SER A 364 -22.27 13.43 18.23
N ARG A 365 -20.96 13.14 18.09
CA ARG A 365 -19.99 13.12 19.20
C ARG A 365 -19.72 14.52 19.76
N LEU A 366 -19.63 15.54 18.90
CA LEU A 366 -19.44 16.94 19.30
C LEU A 366 -20.69 17.54 19.96
N ALA A 367 -21.89 17.16 19.54
CA ALA A 367 -23.14 17.56 20.18
C ALA A 367 -23.21 17.09 21.64
N HIS A 368 -22.64 15.92 21.93
CA HIS A 368 -22.60 15.34 23.27
C HIS A 368 -21.60 16.03 24.21
N LEU A 369 -20.61 16.76 23.69
CA LEU A 369 -19.62 17.48 24.50
C LEU A 369 -20.20 18.73 25.21
N CYS A 370 -21.47 19.06 24.97
CA CYS A 370 -22.22 20.06 25.73
C CYS A 370 -23.28 19.48 26.70
N THR A 371 -23.43 18.16 26.81
CA THR A 371 -24.37 17.56 27.78
C THR A 371 -23.85 16.22 28.33
N ASN A 372 -23.57 16.23 29.62
CA ASN A 372 -23.22 15.05 30.41
C ASN A 372 -24.38 14.04 30.39
N GLN A 373 -24.21 12.89 29.71
CA GLN A 373 -24.61 11.56 30.18
C GLN A 373 -24.25 10.46 29.15
N MET A 374 -23.65 9.38 29.64
CA MET A 374 -23.34 8.17 28.85
C MET A 374 -24.62 7.41 28.53
N ASP A 375 -24.68 6.78 27.35
CA ASP A 375 -25.45 5.53 27.22
C ASP A 375 -24.91 4.59 26.14
N ASN A 376 -24.82 3.31 26.54
CA ASN A 376 -24.40 2.13 25.80
C ASN A 376 -25.45 1.69 24.77
N LYS A 377 -25.03 1.35 23.53
CA LYS A 377 -25.74 0.35 22.73
C LYS A 377 -24.79 -0.59 21.99
N GLN A 378 -25.00 -1.88 22.27
CA GLN A 378 -24.35 -3.04 21.67
C GLN A 378 -24.86 -3.29 20.24
N GLY A 379 -23.95 -3.55 19.31
CA GLY A 379 -24.19 -4.18 18.02
C GLY A 379 -23.34 -5.45 17.90
N GLN A 380 -23.92 -6.52 17.36
CA GLN A 380 -23.35 -7.88 17.32
C GLN A 380 -22.05 -8.01 16.50
N PRO A 381 -21.15 -8.92 16.89
CA PRO A 381 -19.85 -9.09 16.25
C PRO A 381 -19.89 -10.02 15.03
N CYS A 382 -19.21 -9.62 13.96
CA CYS A 382 -18.68 -10.57 12.99
C CYS A 382 -17.21 -10.88 13.37
N LEU A 383 -16.95 -12.17 13.63
CA LEU A 383 -15.64 -12.84 13.65
C LEU A 383 -14.50 -12.14 14.44
N GLY A 384 -14.36 -12.53 15.71
CA GLY A 384 -13.04 -12.72 16.34
C GLY A 384 -12.30 -11.50 16.89
N PHE A 385 -12.77 -10.27 16.68
CA PHE A 385 -12.20 -9.07 17.30
C PHE A 385 -13.24 -8.41 18.21
N ASN A 386 -12.88 -8.10 19.46
CA ASN A 386 -13.70 -7.23 20.28
C ASN A 386 -13.70 -5.83 19.66
N ALA A 387 -14.87 -5.19 19.56
CA ALA A 387 -14.97 -3.82 19.07
C ALA A 387 -14.15 -2.81 19.90
N GLU A 388 -13.80 -3.17 21.14
CA GLU A 388 -12.91 -2.40 22.03
C GLU A 388 -11.41 -2.53 21.67
N GLN A 389 -11.04 -3.43 20.75
CA GLN A 389 -9.67 -3.63 20.24
C GLN A 389 -9.46 -3.07 18.83
N LEU A 390 -10.49 -2.48 18.20
CA LEU A 390 -10.40 -1.86 16.89
C LEU A 390 -9.88 -0.42 17.03
N GLU A 391 -8.71 -0.13 16.45
CA GLU A 391 -8.18 1.22 16.31
C GLU A 391 -8.92 1.97 15.17
N GLU A 392 -8.88 3.30 15.12
CA GLU A 392 -9.47 4.08 14.00
C GLU A 392 -8.82 3.78 12.63
N CYS A 393 -7.68 3.09 12.63
CA CYS A 393 -7.04 2.54 11.43
C CYS A 393 -7.62 1.19 10.99
N ASP A 394 -8.43 0.56 11.86
CA ASP A 394 -9.12 -0.72 11.64
C ASP A 394 -10.56 -0.51 11.15
N LEU A 395 -11.04 0.73 11.16
CA LEU A 395 -12.27 1.13 10.49
C LEU A 395 -12.01 1.17 8.98
N GLU A 396 -12.79 0.39 8.23
CA GLU A 396 -12.72 0.24 6.78
C GLU A 396 -12.61 1.59 6.03
N GLY A 397 -11.76 1.63 4.99
CA GLY A 397 -11.92 2.59 3.89
C GLY A 397 -10.95 3.76 3.75
N LYS A 398 -9.72 3.71 4.31
CA LYS A 398 -8.70 4.70 3.92
C LYS A 398 -8.15 4.39 2.53
N ASP A 399 -8.28 5.35 1.63
CA ASP A 399 -7.76 5.30 0.27
C ASP A 399 -6.23 5.15 0.29
N ASN A 400 -5.72 4.24 -0.54
CA ASN A 400 -4.28 4.19 -0.77
C ASN A 400 -3.85 5.39 -1.62
N LEU A 401 -2.66 5.91 -1.32
CA LEU A 401 -2.01 6.98 -2.04
C LEU A 401 -0.77 6.41 -2.72
N LEU A 402 -0.66 6.61 -4.03
CA LEU A 402 0.59 6.40 -4.75
C LEU A 402 1.38 7.71 -4.73
N GLN A 403 2.54 7.69 -4.07
CA GLN A 403 3.39 8.85 -3.83
C GLN A 403 4.76 8.66 -4.51
N ARG A 404 5.32 9.74 -5.06
CA ARG A 404 6.73 9.83 -5.47
C ARG A 404 7.42 10.95 -4.71
N ILE A 405 8.28 10.57 -3.77
CA ILE A 405 8.95 11.47 -2.83
C ILE A 405 10.39 11.69 -3.28
N ASP A 406 10.83 12.93 -3.33
CA ASP A 406 12.24 13.29 -3.46
C ASP A 406 12.92 13.14 -2.11
N LEU A 407 13.91 12.25 -1.99
CA LEU A 407 14.61 11.95 -0.74
C LEU A 407 15.59 13.06 -0.31
N ILE A 408 15.97 13.94 -1.23
CA ILE A 408 16.84 15.09 -0.95
C ILE A 408 16.01 16.20 -0.33
N THR A 409 14.93 16.61 -1.00
CA THR A 409 14.05 17.69 -0.51
C THR A 409 13.05 17.22 0.54
N GLN A 410 12.81 15.91 0.63
CA GLN A 410 11.81 15.27 1.48
C GLN A 410 10.37 15.72 1.16
N GLU A 411 10.12 16.10 -0.10
CA GLU A 411 8.81 16.54 -0.57
C GLU A 411 8.20 15.57 -1.59
N ASN A 412 6.87 15.50 -1.60
CA ASN A 412 6.13 14.81 -2.64
C ASN A 412 6.25 15.55 -3.97
N THR A 413 6.85 14.90 -4.97
CA THR A 413 6.87 15.43 -6.35
C THR A 413 5.59 15.11 -7.09
N HIS A 414 5.05 13.91 -6.88
CA HIS A 414 3.82 13.45 -7.51
C HIS A 414 2.95 12.64 -6.54
N LEU A 415 1.64 12.69 -6.77
CA LEU A 415 0.64 12.04 -5.94
C LEU A 415 -0.51 11.54 -6.82
N ALA A 416 -0.94 10.29 -6.64
CA ALA A 416 -2.19 9.77 -7.18
C ALA A 416 -3.02 9.18 -6.03
N MET A 417 -4.28 9.62 -5.91
CA MET A 417 -5.22 9.08 -4.93
C MET A 417 -5.89 7.86 -5.56
N LEU A 418 -5.73 6.68 -4.97
CA LEU A 418 -6.23 5.45 -5.55
C LEU A 418 -7.71 5.20 -5.26
N GLY A 419 -8.35 5.92 -4.33
CA GLY A 419 -9.78 5.79 -4.07
C GLY A 419 -10.20 4.39 -3.58
N VAL A 420 -11.46 4.25 -3.17
CA VAL A 420 -12.00 2.96 -2.69
C VAL A 420 -12.10 1.93 -3.83
N ASN A 421 -12.28 2.40 -5.07
CA ASN A 421 -12.48 1.55 -6.24
C ASN A 421 -11.18 1.08 -6.91
N ASN A 422 -10.04 1.76 -6.71
CA ASN A 422 -8.76 1.34 -7.30
C ASN A 422 -7.81 0.76 -6.25
N HIS A 423 -8.25 -0.29 -5.55
CA HIS A 423 -7.38 -1.02 -4.65
C HIS A 423 -6.29 -1.78 -5.41
N VAL A 424 -5.15 -1.98 -4.76
CA VAL A 424 -3.99 -2.66 -5.34
C VAL A 424 -4.27 -4.16 -5.39
N LEU A 425 -4.22 -4.75 -6.59
CA LEU A 425 -4.36 -6.19 -6.79
C LEU A 425 -3.03 -6.90 -6.56
N TYR A 426 -1.96 -6.39 -7.17
CA TYR A 426 -0.59 -6.87 -6.98
C TYR A 426 0.42 -5.86 -7.52
N THR A 427 1.65 -5.96 -7.05
CA THR A 427 2.79 -5.12 -7.47
C THR A 427 4.02 -5.97 -7.73
N TYR A 428 4.93 -5.49 -8.58
CA TYR A 428 6.26 -6.08 -8.71
C TYR A 428 7.28 -5.08 -9.26
N LYS A 429 8.54 -5.27 -8.85
CA LYS A 429 9.68 -4.54 -9.40
C LYS A 429 9.99 -5.07 -10.80
N THR A 430 10.27 -4.17 -11.74
CA THR A 430 10.73 -4.51 -13.09
C THR A 430 12.22 -4.21 -13.22
N LYS A 431 12.85 -4.64 -14.32
CA LYS A 431 14.28 -4.37 -14.58
C LYS A 431 14.62 -2.86 -14.61
N SER A 432 13.65 -2.01 -14.91
CA SER A 432 13.84 -0.57 -15.13
C SER A 432 12.73 0.26 -14.49
N GLY A 433 12.06 -0.24 -13.45
CA GLY A 433 10.90 0.45 -12.89
C GLY A 433 10.05 -0.42 -11.98
N GLN A 434 8.76 -0.15 -11.98
CA GLN A 434 7.75 -0.87 -11.19
C GLN A 434 6.49 -1.10 -12.01
N ALA A 435 5.75 -2.13 -11.62
CA ALA A 435 4.45 -2.44 -12.17
C ALA A 435 3.43 -2.54 -11.04
N ILE A 436 2.26 -1.95 -11.25
CA ILE A 436 1.19 -1.84 -10.27
C ILE A 436 -0.10 -2.27 -10.98
N CYS A 437 -0.72 -3.34 -10.53
CA CYS A 437 -2.05 -3.70 -11.01
C CYS A 437 -3.09 -3.15 -10.04
N LEU A 438 -3.93 -2.27 -10.56
CA LEU A 438 -5.03 -1.67 -9.81
C LEU A 438 -6.33 -2.27 -10.30
N ARG A 439 -7.26 -2.47 -9.38
CA ARG A 439 -8.66 -2.64 -9.77
C ARG A 439 -9.13 -1.37 -10.46
N HIS A 440 -9.93 -1.51 -11.50
CA HIS A 440 -10.67 -0.41 -12.08
C HIS A 440 -12.05 -0.95 -12.48
N ASP A 441 -13.08 -0.56 -11.74
CA ASP A 441 -14.44 -1.11 -11.85
C ASP A 441 -14.45 -2.65 -11.74
N ASN A 442 -14.76 -3.31 -12.86
CA ASN A 442 -14.83 -4.76 -13.01
C ASN A 442 -13.50 -5.37 -13.45
N ASP A 443 -12.51 -4.57 -13.84
CA ASP A 443 -11.29 -5.01 -14.47
C ASP A 443 -10.07 -4.89 -13.55
N GLY A 444 -8.98 -5.57 -13.91
CA GLY A 444 -7.65 -5.35 -13.35
C GLY A 444 -6.73 -4.69 -14.38
N CYS A 445 -6.36 -3.42 -14.16
CA CYS A 445 -5.53 -2.65 -15.07
C CYS A 445 -4.07 -2.64 -14.60
N LEU A 446 -3.13 -3.09 -15.44
CA LEU A 446 -1.70 -3.01 -15.12
C LEU A 446 -1.13 -1.67 -15.58
N TRP A 447 -0.50 -0.99 -14.65
CA TRP A 447 0.24 0.24 -14.83
C TRP A 447 1.74 -0.03 -14.73
N ILE A 448 2.52 0.48 -15.68
CA ILE A 448 3.99 0.39 -15.65
C ILE A 448 4.56 1.80 -15.55
N ALA A 449 5.35 2.04 -14.51
CA ALA A 449 6.23 3.20 -14.43
C ALA A 449 7.63 2.76 -14.89
N GLY A 450 8.06 3.25 -16.06
CA GLY A 450 9.38 2.98 -16.63
C GLY A 450 10.48 3.81 -15.95
N GLU A 451 11.66 3.88 -16.59
CA GLU A 451 12.71 4.80 -16.14
C GLU A 451 12.25 6.25 -16.29
N VAL A 452 12.38 7.00 -15.20
CA VAL A 452 11.81 8.34 -15.03
C VAL A 452 12.93 9.36 -15.16
N ASN A 453 12.69 10.45 -15.89
CA ASN A 453 13.50 11.66 -15.79
C ASN A 453 12.91 12.55 -14.68
N ASP A 454 13.73 13.35 -13.99
CA ASP A 454 13.35 14.15 -12.82
C ASP A 454 11.98 14.89 -12.94
N SER A 455 11.58 15.33 -14.15
CA SER A 455 10.35 16.09 -14.42
C SER A 455 9.11 15.31 -14.85
N ASP A 456 9.24 14.10 -15.42
CA ASP A 456 8.11 13.39 -16.07
C ASP A 456 7.94 11.97 -15.54
N TRP A 457 7.13 11.82 -14.49
CA TRP A 457 6.72 10.51 -14.00
C TRP A 457 5.60 9.91 -14.88
N ASN A 458 6.01 9.19 -15.92
CA ASN A 458 5.07 8.59 -16.88
C ASN A 458 4.69 7.17 -16.47
N ILE A 459 3.50 7.04 -15.88
CA ILE A 459 2.88 5.76 -15.56
C ILE A 459 1.87 5.43 -16.67
N LYS A 460 2.09 4.32 -17.39
CA LYS A 460 1.25 3.94 -18.54
C LYS A 460 0.42 2.71 -18.25
N HIS A 461 -0.84 2.74 -18.66
CA HIS A 461 -1.67 1.55 -18.76
C HIS A 461 -1.08 0.62 -19.83
N HIS A 462 -0.73 -0.61 -19.46
CA HIS A 462 -0.03 -1.54 -20.34
C HIS A 462 -0.92 -2.66 -20.85
N TYR A 463 -1.76 -3.24 -19.98
CA TYR A 463 -2.77 -4.22 -20.36
C TYR A 463 -3.87 -4.33 -19.30
N THR A 464 -5.00 -4.92 -19.68
CA THR A 464 -6.16 -5.16 -18.82
C THR A 464 -6.44 -6.65 -18.68
N PHE A 465 -6.77 -7.07 -17.46
CA PHE A 465 -7.43 -8.33 -17.15
C PHE A 465 -8.93 -8.08 -17.02
N SER A 466 -9.66 -8.30 -18.12
CA SER A 466 -11.10 -8.03 -18.17
C SER A 466 -11.88 -8.87 -17.15
N GLY A 467 -12.85 -8.28 -16.46
CA GLY A 467 -13.67 -8.89 -15.40
C GLY A 467 -12.89 -9.33 -14.15
N PHE A 468 -11.58 -9.09 -14.07
CA PHE A 468 -10.76 -9.63 -12.99
C PHE A 468 -10.97 -8.88 -11.66
N GLY A 469 -11.38 -7.61 -11.68
CA GLY A 469 -11.74 -6.87 -10.47
C GLY A 469 -12.90 -7.54 -9.70
N TYR A 470 -13.90 -8.05 -10.42
CA TYR A 470 -14.99 -8.82 -9.81
C TYR A 470 -14.54 -10.19 -9.31
N VAL A 471 -13.72 -10.89 -10.11
CA VAL A 471 -13.14 -12.18 -9.74
C VAL A 471 -12.35 -12.06 -8.44
N GLU A 472 -11.44 -11.09 -8.35
CA GLU A 472 -10.57 -10.89 -7.20
C GLU A 472 -11.36 -10.55 -5.93
N ALA A 473 -12.40 -9.72 -6.05
CA ALA A 473 -13.30 -9.38 -4.96
C ALA A 473 -14.08 -10.59 -4.44
N SER A 474 -14.41 -11.56 -5.31
CA SER A 474 -15.10 -12.80 -4.92
C SER A 474 -14.22 -13.81 -4.14
N LYS A 475 -12.90 -13.61 -4.14
CA LYS A 475 -11.93 -14.52 -3.50
C LYS A 475 -11.48 -13.97 -2.15
N SER A 476 -12.37 -13.98 -1.16
CA SER A 476 -12.09 -13.48 0.20
C SER A 476 -10.97 -14.25 0.91
N ASN A 477 -10.77 -15.53 0.58
CA ASN A 477 -9.72 -16.38 1.16
C ASN A 477 -8.37 -16.32 0.38
N LYS A 478 -8.17 -15.29 -0.46
CA LYS A 478 -6.91 -15.11 -1.20
C LYS A 478 -5.78 -14.74 -0.26
N LYS A 479 -4.64 -15.41 -0.43
CA LYS A 479 -3.37 -15.05 0.20
C LYS A 479 -2.47 -14.27 -0.75
N PHE A 480 -2.36 -14.75 -2.00
CA PHE A 480 -1.52 -14.12 -3.02
C PHE A 480 -2.30 -13.86 -4.30
N CYS A 481 -2.04 -12.72 -4.92
CA CYS A 481 -2.46 -12.38 -6.27
C CYS A 481 -1.20 -11.99 -7.05
N LEU A 482 -0.95 -12.62 -8.20
CA LEU A 482 0.31 -12.42 -8.93
C LEU A 482 0.16 -12.74 -10.42
N SER A 483 1.00 -12.09 -11.23
CA SER A 483 1.05 -12.22 -12.68
C SER A 483 2.51 -12.26 -13.15
N PRO A 484 2.83 -12.99 -14.24
CA PRO A 484 4.10 -12.82 -14.92
C PRO A 484 4.22 -11.43 -15.54
N SER A 485 5.45 -11.05 -15.90
CA SER A 485 5.75 -9.71 -16.44
C SER A 485 5.15 -9.44 -17.82
N ASP A 486 4.80 -10.49 -18.58
CA ASP A 486 4.11 -10.35 -19.87
C ASP A 486 2.59 -10.24 -19.75
N GLY A 487 2.04 -10.43 -18.55
CA GLY A 487 0.60 -10.42 -18.30
C GLY A 487 -0.15 -11.54 -18.99
N SER A 488 0.50 -12.65 -19.32
CA SER A 488 -0.14 -13.78 -20.02
C SER A 488 -1.28 -14.43 -19.22
N TYR A 489 -1.19 -14.42 -17.90
CA TYR A 489 -2.23 -14.91 -16.98
C TYR A 489 -2.17 -14.16 -15.64
N VAL A 490 -3.18 -14.32 -14.80
CA VAL A 490 -3.13 -13.91 -13.39
C VAL A 490 -3.55 -15.08 -12.51
N ALA A 491 -2.89 -15.22 -11.35
CA ALA A 491 -3.10 -16.30 -10.40
C ALA A 491 -3.57 -15.74 -9.05
N ILE A 492 -4.61 -16.35 -8.48
CA ILE A 492 -5.04 -16.14 -7.10
C ILE A 492 -4.79 -17.44 -6.34
N LEU A 493 -3.99 -17.37 -5.27
CA LEU A 493 -3.69 -18.50 -4.41
C LEU A 493 -4.36 -18.30 -3.07
N GLU A 494 -5.06 -19.33 -2.59
CA GLU A 494 -5.59 -19.35 -1.22
C GLU A 494 -4.50 -19.72 -0.20
N HIS A 495 -4.87 -19.79 1.08
CA HIS A 495 -3.92 -20.07 2.15
C HIS A 495 -3.33 -21.49 2.12
N THR A 496 -4.00 -22.49 1.54
CA THR A 496 -3.62 -23.91 1.71
C THR A 496 -3.74 -24.78 0.47
N ARG A 497 -4.82 -24.65 -0.33
CA ARG A 497 -5.20 -25.71 -1.28
C ARG A 497 -5.36 -25.26 -2.72
N TYR A 498 -6.18 -24.24 -2.95
CA TYR A 498 -6.63 -23.89 -4.29
C TYR A 498 -5.82 -22.76 -4.91
N ILE A 499 -5.51 -22.95 -6.19
CA ILE A 499 -4.92 -21.94 -7.06
C ILE A 499 -5.91 -21.73 -8.20
N PHE A 500 -6.35 -20.49 -8.36
CA PHE A 500 -7.20 -20.08 -9.47
C PHE A 500 -6.34 -19.36 -10.51
N LEU A 501 -6.42 -19.80 -11.76
CA LEU A 501 -5.65 -19.26 -12.87
C LEU A 501 -6.60 -18.67 -13.90
N TYR A 502 -6.31 -17.46 -14.36
CA TYR A 502 -7.11 -16.76 -15.35
C TYR A 502 -6.19 -16.32 -16.48
N LYS A 503 -6.41 -16.82 -17.70
CA LYS A 503 -5.66 -16.36 -18.87
C LYS A 503 -6.12 -14.96 -19.22
N ARG A 504 -5.20 -14.05 -19.55
CA ARG A 504 -5.59 -12.72 -20.02
C ARG A 504 -6.41 -12.86 -21.31
N PRO A 505 -7.66 -12.39 -21.35
CA PRO A 505 -8.47 -12.45 -22.56
C PRO A 505 -7.81 -11.63 -23.68
N GLU A 506 -7.92 -12.10 -24.92
CA GLU A 506 -7.58 -11.28 -26.09
C GLU A 506 -8.64 -10.19 -26.28
N SER A 507 -8.26 -9.11 -26.99
CA SER A 507 -9.18 -8.02 -27.30
C SER A 507 -10.41 -8.53 -28.05
N ASN A 508 -11.60 -8.06 -27.67
CA ASN A 508 -12.90 -8.44 -28.25
C ASN A 508 -13.35 -9.88 -28.01
N VAL A 509 -12.71 -10.63 -27.11
CA VAL A 509 -13.20 -11.95 -26.69
C VAL A 509 -14.20 -11.80 -25.54
N GLU A 510 -15.39 -12.38 -25.69
CA GLU A 510 -16.46 -12.33 -24.67
C GLU A 510 -16.20 -13.28 -23.49
N ILE A 511 -15.54 -14.42 -23.76
CA ILE A 511 -15.34 -15.50 -22.78
C ILE A 511 -13.84 -15.75 -22.57
N GLY A 512 -13.34 -15.42 -21.38
CA GLY A 512 -11.99 -15.75 -20.93
C GLY A 512 -11.88 -17.19 -20.44
N LYS A 513 -10.66 -17.69 -20.26
CA LYS A 513 -10.43 -19.05 -19.74
C LYS A 513 -9.94 -19.02 -18.29
N GLN A 514 -10.45 -19.92 -17.46
CA GLN A 514 -9.97 -20.13 -16.10
C GLN A 514 -9.69 -21.61 -15.79
N TRP A 515 -8.77 -21.85 -14.88
CA TRP A 515 -8.43 -23.17 -14.35
C TRP A 515 -8.37 -23.13 -12.82
N ILE A 516 -8.56 -24.31 -12.22
CA ILE A 516 -8.39 -24.51 -10.78
C ILE A 516 -7.36 -25.62 -10.63
N VAL A 517 -6.28 -25.32 -9.92
CA VAL A 517 -5.32 -26.33 -9.49
C VAL A 517 -5.57 -26.61 -8.02
N ASP A 518 -5.85 -27.87 -7.73
CA ASP A 518 -5.93 -28.41 -6.38
C ASP A 518 -4.59 -29.08 -6.06
N LEU A 519 -3.82 -28.49 -5.13
CA LEU A 519 -2.56 -29.09 -4.69
C LEU A 519 -2.77 -30.36 -3.83
N ALA A 520 -4.02 -30.77 -3.58
CA ALA A 520 -4.42 -31.93 -2.78
C ALA A 520 -3.75 -31.95 -1.40
N MET A 521 -3.51 -30.76 -0.83
CA MET A 521 -2.76 -30.61 0.41
C MET A 521 -3.66 -30.83 1.61
N GLU A 522 -3.40 -31.91 2.35
CA GLU A 522 -3.87 -32.04 3.71
C GLU A 522 -2.97 -31.17 4.61
N SER A 523 -3.44 -29.97 4.96
CA SER A 523 -2.97 -29.12 6.08
C SER A 523 -1.74 -28.21 5.95
N CYS A 524 -0.95 -28.22 4.86
CA CYS A 524 0.23 -27.33 4.77
C CYS A 524 -0.11 -25.96 4.16
N PRO A 525 0.22 -24.83 4.82
CA PRO A 525 -0.01 -23.50 4.26
C PRO A 525 0.94 -23.19 3.10
N ILE A 526 0.43 -22.45 2.12
CA ILE A 526 1.24 -21.83 1.06
C ILE A 526 2.03 -20.68 1.70
N MET A 527 3.35 -20.81 1.73
CA MET A 527 4.27 -19.88 2.40
C MET A 527 4.72 -18.77 1.47
N GLY A 528 4.86 -19.06 0.19
CA GLY A 528 5.21 -18.10 -0.82
C GLY A 528 4.84 -18.54 -2.22
N ALA A 529 4.74 -17.58 -3.14
CA ALA A 529 4.42 -17.86 -4.53
C ALA A 529 5.00 -16.79 -5.45
N THR A 530 5.31 -17.17 -6.69
CA THR A 530 5.74 -16.23 -7.72
C THR A 530 5.42 -16.73 -9.13
N ALA A 531 5.17 -15.79 -10.04
CA ALA A 531 4.87 -16.06 -11.44
C ALA A 531 6.00 -15.62 -12.36
N THR A 532 6.25 -16.45 -13.36
CA THR A 532 7.14 -16.18 -14.49
C THR A 532 6.39 -16.51 -15.77
N ASN A 533 6.88 -16.06 -16.91
CA ASN A 533 6.23 -16.29 -18.20
C ASN A 533 6.11 -17.80 -18.55
N LYS A 534 6.81 -18.69 -17.85
CA LYS A 534 6.76 -20.14 -18.10
C LYS A 534 6.21 -20.94 -16.92
N TYR A 535 6.39 -20.44 -15.70
CA TYR A 535 6.16 -21.21 -14.49
C TYR A 535 5.43 -20.40 -13.43
N LEU A 536 4.49 -21.06 -12.77
CA LEU A 536 4.03 -20.67 -11.45
C LEU A 536 4.81 -21.49 -10.43
N ILE A 537 5.51 -20.81 -9.52
CA ILE A 537 6.33 -21.44 -8.49
C ILE A 537 5.68 -21.21 -7.14
N ILE A 538 5.52 -22.29 -6.37
CA ILE A 538 4.83 -22.29 -5.09
C ILE A 538 5.74 -22.92 -4.05
N LEU A 539 5.85 -22.24 -2.91
CA LEU A 539 6.57 -22.69 -1.75
C LEU A 539 5.58 -22.96 -0.63
N THR A 540 5.62 -24.17 -0.10
CA THR A 540 4.87 -24.54 1.10
C THR A 540 5.84 -24.74 2.25
N LYS A 541 5.35 -25.10 3.43
CA LYS A 541 6.21 -25.31 4.60
C LYS A 541 7.35 -26.30 4.34
N ASN A 542 7.10 -27.36 3.58
CA ASN A 542 8.01 -28.48 3.39
C ASN A 542 8.19 -28.92 1.93
N LYS A 543 7.55 -28.25 0.96
CA LYS A 543 7.65 -28.59 -0.46
C LYS A 543 7.83 -27.37 -1.34
N PHE A 544 8.51 -27.58 -2.46
CA PHE A 544 8.66 -26.62 -3.54
C PHE A 544 8.05 -27.18 -4.82
N TYR A 545 7.15 -26.42 -5.44
CA TYR A 545 6.43 -26.81 -6.64
C TYR A 545 6.72 -25.85 -7.79
N ARG A 546 6.86 -26.40 -8.99
CA ARG A 546 6.93 -25.67 -10.25
C ARG A 546 5.88 -26.19 -11.21
N LEU A 547 4.85 -25.39 -11.48
CA LEU A 547 3.78 -25.70 -12.43
C LEU A 547 4.14 -25.10 -13.78
N ASN A 548 3.97 -25.87 -14.86
CA ASN A 548 4.23 -25.39 -16.21
C ASN A 548 3.00 -24.68 -16.78
N MET A 549 3.19 -23.42 -17.18
CA MET A 549 2.12 -22.56 -17.68
C MET A 549 2.04 -22.53 -19.22
N TYR A 550 2.91 -23.27 -19.91
CA TYR A 550 2.96 -23.27 -21.38
C TYR A 550 1.62 -23.62 -22.03
N ASP A 551 0.93 -24.64 -21.50
CA ASP A 551 -0.37 -25.07 -22.03
C ASP A 551 -1.48 -24.02 -21.81
N ILE A 552 -1.39 -23.23 -20.73
CA ILE A 552 -2.34 -22.13 -20.45
C ILE A 552 -2.11 -20.96 -21.43
N ILE A 553 -0.85 -20.67 -21.72
CA ILE A 553 -0.46 -19.52 -22.53
C ILE A 553 -0.78 -19.80 -24.01
N THR A 554 -0.53 -21.02 -24.47
CA THR A 554 -0.67 -21.39 -25.89
C THR A 554 -2.06 -21.84 -26.30
N LYS A 555 -2.86 -22.42 -25.39
CA LYS A 555 -4.28 -22.76 -25.65
C LYS A 555 -5.18 -21.58 -25.41
#